data_AF-A0A536XAK5-F1
#
_entry.id   AF-A0A536XAK5-F1
#
_cell.length_a   1.000
_cell.length_b   1.000
_cell.length_c   1.000
_cell.angle_alpha   90.00
_cell.angle_beta   90.00
_cell.angle_gamma   90.00
#
_symmetry.space_group_name_H-M   'P 1'
#
loop_
_entity.id
_entity.type
_entity.pdbx_description
1 polymer ?
#
loop_
_entity_poly.entity_id
_entity_poly.type
_entity_poly.pdbx_seq_one_letter_code
_entity_poly.pdbx_strand_id
1 'polypeptide(L)'
;MPERKTIESAREDKREGKAPTTQAGEFVREEMEHIREGKHGARSTKQAIAIGLSKARRAGVDLPPPAPGTVSEKTRRSAERAYEKGQHGETAVSSTRSRAIVGALKREDTAAASKPALAAQARSAARRRGAAQRSAAAQKAVQTKGPAERSAAAHKAARTRARKRSG
;
A
#
# COMPACT_ATOMS: atom_id res chain seq x y z
N MET A 1 -12.89 -1.44 12.08
CA MET A 1 -11.76 -2.14 12.72
C MET A 1 -11.31 -3.24 11.78
N PRO A 2 -10.01 -3.61 11.77
CA PRO A 2 -9.51 -4.71 10.94
C PRO A 2 -10.09 -6.06 11.40
N GLU A 3 -10.17 -7.01 10.47
CA GLU A 3 -10.58 -8.38 10.74
C GLU A 3 -9.52 -9.11 11.56
N ARG A 4 -9.95 -10.06 12.40
CA ARG A 4 -9.03 -10.86 13.24
C ARG A 4 -7.97 -11.57 12.41
N LYS A 5 -8.36 -12.07 11.22
CA LYS A 5 -7.47 -12.72 10.25
C LYS A 5 -6.33 -11.81 9.80
N THR A 6 -6.61 -10.54 9.52
CA THR A 6 -5.60 -9.55 9.10
C THR A 6 -4.57 -9.28 10.20
N ILE A 7 -5.02 -9.21 11.46
CA ILE A 7 -4.13 -9.05 12.61
C ILE A 7 -3.24 -10.29 12.78
N GLU A 8 -3.81 -11.48 12.61
CA GLU A 8 -3.08 -12.74 12.70
C GLU A 8 -2.01 -12.86 11.61
N SER A 9 -2.35 -12.58 10.35
CA SER A 9 -1.37 -12.54 9.24
C SER A 9 -0.24 -11.53 9.52
N ALA A 10 -0.56 -10.34 10.01
CA ALA A 10 0.46 -9.35 10.34
C ALA A 10 1.38 -9.80 11.51
N ARG A 11 0.85 -10.58 12.46
CA ARG A 11 1.63 -11.19 13.55
C ARG A 11 2.50 -12.34 13.06
N GLU A 12 2.01 -13.14 12.12
CA GLU A 12 2.82 -14.14 11.42
C GLU A 12 3.98 -13.48 10.69
N ASP A 13 3.72 -12.44 9.90
CA ASP A 13 4.77 -11.67 9.24
C ASP A 13 5.82 -11.14 10.23
N LYS A 14 5.37 -10.66 11.39
CA LYS A 14 6.26 -10.21 12.47
C LYS A 14 7.10 -11.36 13.03
N ARG A 15 6.51 -12.53 13.26
CA ARG A 15 7.21 -13.74 13.73
C ARG A 15 8.26 -14.22 12.74
N GLU A 16 8.00 -14.07 11.45
CA GLU A 16 8.97 -14.35 10.37
C GLU A 16 10.06 -13.27 10.25
N GLY A 17 10.03 -12.22 11.07
CA GLY A 17 11.01 -11.13 11.03
C GLY A 17 10.84 -10.19 9.84
N LYS A 18 9.67 -10.17 9.18
CA LYS A 18 9.41 -9.24 8.07
C LYS A 18 9.31 -7.81 8.57
N ALA A 19 9.70 -6.87 7.71
CA ALA A 19 9.67 -5.44 8.01
C ALA A 19 8.25 -4.94 8.36
N PRO A 20 8.11 -3.87 9.18
CA PRO A 20 6.79 -3.31 9.53
C PRO A 20 5.96 -2.87 8.33
N THR A 21 6.61 -2.43 7.23
CA THR A 21 5.92 -2.09 5.99
C THR A 21 5.29 -3.30 5.30
N THR A 22 5.88 -4.48 5.46
CA THR A 22 5.35 -5.74 4.93
C THR A 22 4.15 -6.19 5.76
N GLN A 23 4.28 -6.17 7.09
CA GLN A 23 3.19 -6.45 8.02
C GLN A 23 1.98 -5.53 7.77
N ALA A 24 2.24 -4.23 7.57
CA ALA A 24 1.20 -3.25 7.23
C ALA A 24 0.54 -3.51 5.87
N GLY A 25 1.20 -4.26 4.99
CA GLY A 25 0.68 -4.70 3.70
C GLY A 25 -0.58 -5.54 3.81
N GLU A 26 -0.70 -6.36 4.86
CA GLU A 26 -1.90 -7.17 5.12
C GLU A 26 -3.16 -6.29 5.31
N PHE A 27 -3.02 -5.17 6.03
CA PHE A 27 -4.13 -4.22 6.23
C PHE A 27 -4.49 -3.44 4.97
N VAL A 28 -3.50 -3.13 4.13
CA VAL A 28 -3.75 -2.50 2.83
C VAL A 28 -4.44 -3.49 1.90
N ARG A 29 -4.05 -4.77 1.93
CA ARG A 29 -4.67 -5.82 1.15
C ARG A 29 -6.13 -6.03 1.57
N GLU A 30 -6.40 -6.15 2.87
CA GLU A 30 -7.76 -6.22 3.41
C GLU A 30 -8.61 -5.03 2.94
N GLU A 31 -8.09 -3.80 3.04
CA GLU A 31 -8.82 -2.61 2.60
C GLU A 31 -9.20 -2.67 1.11
N MET A 32 -8.29 -3.17 0.26
CA MET A 32 -8.56 -3.35 -1.15
C MET A 32 -9.58 -4.46 -1.41
N GLU A 33 -9.56 -5.54 -0.62
CA GLU A 33 -10.56 -6.61 -0.67
C GLU A 33 -11.94 -6.07 -0.26
N HIS A 34 -12.04 -5.32 0.84
CA HIS A 34 -13.30 -4.70 1.27
C HIS A 34 -13.90 -3.77 0.22
N ILE A 35 -13.06 -3.01 -0.49
CA ILE A 35 -13.51 -2.16 -1.59
C ILE A 35 -14.02 -2.99 -2.77
N ARG A 36 -13.33 -4.08 -3.13
CA ARG A 36 -13.76 -4.97 -4.24
C ARG A 36 -15.04 -5.72 -3.91
N GLU A 37 -15.23 -6.09 -2.65
CA GLU A 37 -16.45 -6.74 -2.14
C GLU A 37 -17.64 -5.78 -2.02
N GLY A 38 -17.42 -4.46 -2.21
CA GLY A 38 -18.46 -3.46 -2.10
C GLY A 38 -18.88 -3.12 -0.67
N LYS A 39 -18.08 -3.48 0.35
CA LYS A 39 -18.34 -3.09 1.75
C LYS A 39 -18.35 -1.57 1.90
N HIS A 40 -17.46 -0.88 1.18
CA HIS A 40 -17.40 0.56 1.00
C HIS A 40 -16.52 0.91 -0.22
N GLY A 41 -16.52 2.16 -0.68
CA GLY A 41 -15.63 2.65 -1.74
C GLY A 41 -14.44 3.47 -1.22
N ALA A 42 -13.68 4.03 -2.16
CA ALA A 42 -12.67 5.06 -1.91
C ALA A 42 -12.51 5.98 -3.11
N ARG A 43 -12.30 7.28 -2.88
CA ARG A 43 -12.07 8.30 -3.93
C ARG A 43 -10.82 8.07 -4.76
N SER A 44 -9.86 7.33 -4.20
CA SER A 44 -8.60 7.04 -4.87
C SER A 44 -7.88 5.85 -4.24
N THR A 45 -7.02 5.20 -5.02
CA THR A 45 -6.12 4.15 -4.53
C THR A 45 -5.23 4.64 -3.39
N LYS A 46 -4.77 5.91 -3.43
CA LYS A 46 -3.96 6.51 -2.35
C LYS A 46 -4.74 6.60 -1.04
N GLN A 47 -6.04 6.94 -1.11
CA GLN A 47 -6.90 6.98 0.05
C GLN A 47 -7.09 5.58 0.65
N ALA A 48 -7.39 4.58 -0.18
CA ALA A 48 -7.51 3.18 0.26
C ALA A 48 -6.21 2.72 0.98
N ILE A 49 -5.04 2.94 0.37
CA ILE A 49 -3.75 2.64 1.01
C ILE A 49 -3.63 3.38 2.35
N ALA A 50 -3.99 4.67 2.41
CA ALA A 50 -3.90 5.45 3.64
C ALA A 50 -4.84 4.93 4.76
N ILE A 51 -6.05 4.47 4.41
CA ILE A 51 -6.97 3.84 5.38
C ILE A 51 -6.35 2.56 5.92
N GLY A 52 -5.86 1.67 5.06
CA GLY A 52 -5.16 0.45 5.44
C GLY A 52 -3.95 0.70 6.35
N LEU A 53 -3.09 1.66 6.00
CA LEU A 53 -1.92 2.02 6.83
C LEU A 53 -2.32 2.65 8.17
N SER A 54 -3.47 3.33 8.26
CA SER A 54 -4.01 3.87 9.51
C SER A 54 -4.54 2.74 10.41
N LYS A 55 -5.21 1.73 9.82
CA LYS A 55 -5.63 0.52 10.53
C LYS A 55 -4.43 -0.25 11.08
N ALA A 56 -3.39 -0.45 10.27
CA ALA A 56 -2.16 -1.14 10.68
C ALA A 56 -1.52 -0.51 11.93
N ARG A 57 -1.33 0.82 11.91
CA ARG A 57 -0.77 1.55 13.06
C ARG A 57 -1.63 1.37 14.31
N ARG A 58 -2.95 1.52 14.19
CA ARG A 58 -3.88 1.35 15.33
C ARG A 58 -3.91 -0.07 15.87
N ALA A 59 -3.65 -1.06 15.02
CA ALA A 59 -3.56 -2.47 15.41
C ALA A 59 -2.21 -2.83 16.05
N GLY A 60 -1.31 -1.85 16.24
CA GLY A 60 -0.03 -2.05 16.93
C GLY A 60 1.12 -2.49 16.01
N VAL A 61 0.97 -2.38 14.68
CA VAL A 61 2.12 -2.54 13.78
C VAL A 61 3.07 -1.37 14.03
N ASP A 62 4.36 -1.68 14.20
CA ASP A 62 5.44 -0.71 14.42
C ASP A 62 5.82 0.05 13.14
N LEU A 63 4.81 0.65 12.51
CA LEU A 63 4.93 1.41 11.28
C LEU A 63 5.06 2.90 11.63
N PRO A 64 6.28 3.49 11.55
CA PRO A 64 6.48 4.87 11.90
C PRO A 64 5.62 5.80 11.04
N PRO A 65 5.22 6.96 11.58
CA PRO A 65 4.57 8.00 10.79
C PRO A 65 5.50 8.48 9.65
N PRO A 66 4.94 8.99 8.54
CA PRO A 66 5.76 9.52 7.45
C PRO A 66 6.65 10.68 7.92
N ALA A 67 7.85 10.78 7.33
CA ALA A 67 8.78 11.86 7.62
C ALA A 67 8.17 13.25 7.28
N PRO A 68 8.60 14.32 7.97
CA PRO A 68 8.22 15.70 7.65
C PRO A 68 8.35 15.99 6.15
N GLY A 69 7.40 16.74 5.59
CA GLY A 69 7.40 17.11 4.17
C GLY A 69 7.02 15.99 3.17
N THR A 70 6.83 14.75 3.63
CA THR A 70 6.44 13.63 2.74
C THR A 70 4.95 13.68 2.40
N VAL A 71 4.12 14.08 3.36
CA VAL A 71 2.66 14.21 3.26
C VAL A 71 2.23 15.50 3.94
N SER A 72 0.97 15.90 3.78
CA SER A 72 0.45 17.07 4.50
C SER A 72 0.61 16.91 6.02
N GLU A 73 0.89 18.00 6.72
CA GLU A 73 1.03 17.99 8.18
C GLU A 73 -0.21 17.40 8.89
N LYS A 74 -1.40 17.66 8.35
CA LYS A 74 -2.64 17.06 8.85
C LYS A 74 -2.63 15.53 8.74
N THR A 75 -2.19 14.99 7.61
CA THR A 75 -2.07 13.54 7.40
C THR A 75 -1.01 12.95 8.32
N ARG A 76 0.13 13.62 8.47
CA ARG A 76 1.21 13.20 9.36
C ARG A 76 0.76 13.13 10.82
N ARG A 77 0.16 14.19 11.36
CA ARG A 77 -0.41 14.20 12.73
C ARG A 77 -1.48 13.11 12.92
N SER A 78 -2.23 12.80 11.86
CA SER A 78 -3.18 11.68 11.91
C SER A 78 -2.47 10.33 12.01
N ALA A 79 -1.34 10.14 11.33
CA ALA A 79 -0.54 8.94 11.39
C ALA A 79 0.17 8.80 12.75
N GLU A 80 0.70 9.90 13.31
CA GLU A 80 1.29 9.96 14.65
C GLU A 80 0.27 9.51 15.70
N ARG A 81 -0.92 10.12 15.72
CA ARG A 81 -2.01 9.71 16.64
C ARG A 81 -2.45 8.26 16.44
N ALA A 82 -2.41 7.75 15.21
CA ALA A 82 -2.75 6.35 14.94
C ALA A 82 -1.66 5.41 15.49
N TYR A 83 -0.40 5.81 15.38
CA TYR A 83 0.75 5.09 15.90
C TYR A 83 0.73 5.06 17.44
N GLU A 84 0.64 6.22 18.09
CA GLU A 84 0.55 6.34 19.55
C GLU A 84 -0.57 5.46 20.13
N LYS A 85 -1.77 5.52 19.52
CA LYS A 85 -2.90 4.66 19.93
C LYS A 85 -2.63 3.18 19.75
N GLY A 86 -1.85 2.78 18.76
CA GLY A 86 -1.44 1.39 18.59
C GLY A 86 -0.47 0.93 19.67
N GLN A 87 0.43 1.81 20.12
CA GLN A 87 1.45 1.49 21.13
C GLN A 87 0.88 1.45 22.55
N HIS A 88 -0.10 2.30 22.86
CA HIS A 88 -0.72 2.37 24.20
C HIS A 88 -1.95 1.47 24.37
N GLY A 89 -2.31 0.67 23.36
CA GLY A 89 -3.47 -0.23 23.39
C GLY A 89 -4.79 0.42 22.91
N GLU A 90 -5.79 -0.43 22.63
CA GLU A 90 -7.03 0.01 21.98
C GLU A 90 -7.86 0.97 22.86
N THR A 91 -7.91 2.24 22.47
CA THR A 91 -8.93 3.17 22.98
C THR A 91 -10.26 2.95 22.27
N ALA A 92 -11.38 2.89 23.02
CA ALA A 92 -12.71 2.75 22.46
C ALA A 92 -13.00 3.79 21.36
N VAL A 93 -13.47 3.32 20.21
CA VAL A 93 -13.86 4.19 19.10
C VAL A 93 -15.36 4.48 19.21
N SER A 94 -15.75 5.74 19.07
CA SER A 94 -17.17 6.12 18.98
C SER A 94 -17.86 5.37 17.85
N SER A 95 -18.86 4.56 18.22
CA SER A 95 -19.67 3.78 17.28
C SER A 95 -20.41 4.66 16.28
N THR A 96 -20.98 5.79 16.74
CA THR A 96 -21.63 6.80 15.90
C THR A 96 -20.69 7.36 14.85
N ARG A 97 -19.47 7.75 15.26
CA ARG A 97 -18.45 8.25 14.31
C ARG A 97 -18.05 7.18 13.30
N SER A 98 -17.87 5.93 13.75
CA SER A 98 -17.52 4.82 12.87
C SER A 98 -18.60 4.58 11.81
N ARG A 99 -19.88 4.55 12.21
CA ARG A 99 -21.01 4.35 11.29
C ARG A 99 -21.10 5.49 10.27
N ALA A 100 -20.94 6.74 10.72
CA ALA A 100 -20.96 7.91 9.84
C ALA A 100 -19.84 7.86 8.77
N ILE A 101 -18.62 7.49 9.17
CA ILE A 101 -17.49 7.35 8.24
C ILE A 101 -17.75 6.24 7.21
N VAL A 102 -18.22 5.08 7.66
CA VAL A 102 -18.55 3.97 6.75
C VAL A 102 -19.67 4.39 5.79
N GLY A 103 -20.71 5.07 6.27
CA GLY A 103 -21.79 5.58 5.43
C GLY A 103 -21.30 6.58 4.37
N ALA A 104 -20.33 7.43 4.70
CA ALA A 104 -19.70 8.32 3.73
C ALA A 104 -18.87 7.54 2.69
N LEU A 105 -18.06 6.57 3.12
CA LEU A 105 -17.25 5.76 2.21
C LEU A 105 -18.08 4.88 1.27
N LYS A 106 -19.27 4.44 1.69
CA LYS A 106 -20.21 3.69 0.83
C LYS A 106 -20.73 4.48 -0.36
N ARG A 107 -20.62 5.81 -0.35
CA ARG A 107 -21.00 6.67 -1.49
C ARG A 107 -19.89 6.82 -2.51
N GLU A 108 -18.68 6.38 -2.18
CA GLU A 108 -17.54 6.41 -3.09
C GLU A 108 -17.55 5.17 -4.00
N ASP A 109 -16.85 5.25 -5.13
CA ASP A 109 -16.74 4.12 -6.05
C ASP A 109 -15.74 3.04 -5.58
N THR A 110 -15.78 1.89 -6.26
CA THR A 110 -14.87 0.77 -6.02
C THR A 110 -13.67 0.75 -6.98
N ALA A 111 -13.61 1.69 -7.93
CA ALA A 111 -12.58 1.75 -8.97
C ALA A 111 -11.18 1.97 -8.39
N ALA A 112 -11.09 2.59 -7.21
CA ALA A 112 -9.84 2.77 -6.46
C ALA A 112 -9.08 1.46 -6.19
N ALA A 113 -9.77 0.32 -6.05
CA ALA A 113 -9.17 -0.99 -5.80
C ALA A 113 -8.99 -1.85 -7.08
N SER A 114 -9.29 -1.27 -8.25
CA SER A 114 -9.17 -1.95 -9.54
C SER A 114 -7.70 -2.21 -9.91
N LYS A 115 -7.48 -3.26 -10.72
CA LYS A 115 -6.14 -3.61 -11.24
C LYS A 115 -5.48 -2.43 -11.99
N PRO A 116 -6.17 -1.70 -12.88
CA PRO A 116 -5.58 -0.56 -13.58
C PRO A 116 -5.15 0.57 -12.63
N ALA A 117 -5.98 0.89 -11.62
CA ALA A 117 -5.69 1.95 -10.66
C ALA A 117 -4.47 1.62 -9.79
N LEU A 118 -4.39 0.39 -9.29
CA LEU A 118 -3.22 -0.11 -8.55
C LEU A 118 -1.95 -0.10 -9.41
N ALA A 119 -2.05 -0.51 -10.67
CA ALA A 119 -0.93 -0.50 -11.58
C ALA A 119 -0.44 0.94 -11.87
N ALA A 120 -1.36 1.91 -11.99
CA ALA A 120 -1.02 3.32 -12.16
C ALA A 120 -0.28 3.89 -10.94
N GLN A 121 -0.73 3.55 -9.74
CA GLN A 121 -0.06 3.95 -8.51
C GLN A 121 1.34 3.32 -8.38
N ALA A 122 1.47 2.03 -8.69
CA ALA A 122 2.76 1.33 -8.68
C ALA A 122 3.76 1.95 -9.68
N ARG A 123 3.31 2.26 -10.90
CA ARG A 123 4.13 2.95 -11.91
C ARG A 123 4.56 4.34 -11.42
N SER A 124 3.65 5.09 -10.81
CA SER A 124 3.95 6.42 -10.27
C SER A 124 4.98 6.37 -9.15
N ALA A 125 4.88 5.40 -8.23
CA ALA A 125 5.88 5.18 -7.19
C ALA A 125 7.24 4.78 -7.77
N ALA A 126 7.26 3.89 -8.77
CA ALA A 126 8.50 3.47 -9.42
C ALA A 126 9.24 4.62 -10.12
N ARG A 127 8.51 5.60 -10.69
CA ARG A 127 9.10 6.79 -11.32
C ARG A 127 9.85 7.69 -10.34
N ARG A 128 9.47 7.70 -9.06
CA ARG A 128 10.13 8.50 -8.01
C ARG A 128 11.44 7.90 -7.51
N ARG A 129 11.71 6.62 -7.80
CA ARG A 129 12.96 5.95 -7.39
C ARG A 129 14.14 6.52 -8.16
N GLY A 130 15.27 6.74 -7.48
CA GLY A 130 16.53 7.17 -8.10
C GLY A 130 17.10 6.11 -9.07
N ALA A 131 18.05 6.50 -9.92
CA ALA A 131 18.65 5.60 -10.91
C ALA A 131 19.26 4.34 -10.28
N ALA A 132 20.01 4.50 -9.18
CA ALA A 132 20.60 3.40 -8.43
C ALA A 132 19.55 2.41 -7.90
N GLN A 133 18.47 2.91 -7.28
CA GLN A 133 17.38 2.07 -6.76
C GLN A 133 16.65 1.31 -7.88
N ARG A 134 16.45 1.94 -9.04
CA ARG A 134 15.86 1.27 -10.21
C ARG A 134 16.78 0.17 -10.74
N SER A 135 18.10 0.42 -10.76
CA SER A 135 19.10 -0.59 -11.16
C SER A 135 19.12 -1.78 -10.21
N ALA A 136 19.20 -1.55 -8.90
CA ALA A 136 19.19 -2.62 -7.90
C ALA A 136 17.91 -3.47 -7.96
N ALA A 137 16.76 -2.83 -8.15
CA ALA A 137 15.49 -3.56 -8.33
C ALA A 137 15.49 -4.40 -9.63
N ALA A 138 16.05 -3.88 -10.72
CA ALA A 138 16.17 -4.63 -11.97
C ALA A 138 17.13 -5.83 -11.83
N GLN A 139 18.26 -5.66 -11.14
CA GLN A 139 19.21 -6.74 -10.87
C GLN A 139 18.57 -7.85 -10.04
N LYS A 140 17.86 -7.50 -8.95
CA LYS A 140 17.12 -8.47 -8.13
C LYS A 140 16.06 -9.22 -8.96
N ALA A 141 15.36 -8.52 -9.85
CA ALA A 141 14.36 -9.15 -10.72
C ALA A 141 14.98 -10.06 -11.80
N VAL A 142 16.23 -9.85 -12.21
CA VAL A 142 16.92 -10.75 -13.15
C VAL A 142 17.30 -12.07 -12.47
N GLN A 143 17.64 -12.04 -11.18
CA GLN A 143 17.99 -13.24 -10.40
C GLN A 143 16.83 -14.25 -10.32
N THR A 144 15.58 -13.78 -10.39
CA THR A 144 14.39 -14.63 -10.34
C THR A 144 13.89 -15.09 -11.71
N LYS A 145 14.46 -14.58 -12.81
CA LYS A 145 13.96 -14.84 -14.17
C LYS A 145 14.55 -16.10 -14.78
N GLY A 146 13.68 -16.94 -15.33
CA GLY A 146 14.09 -18.06 -16.19
C GLY A 146 14.70 -17.58 -17.53
N PRO A 147 15.34 -18.48 -18.30
CA PRO A 147 15.92 -18.15 -19.60
C PRO A 147 14.93 -17.48 -20.58
N ALA A 148 13.71 -18.00 -20.66
CA ALA A 148 12.66 -17.47 -21.53
C ALA A 148 12.28 -16.01 -21.19
N GLU A 149 12.13 -15.71 -19.90
CA GLU A 149 11.79 -14.35 -19.45
C GLU A 149 12.95 -13.36 -19.64
N ARG A 150 14.19 -13.83 -19.49
CA ARG A 150 15.39 -13.04 -19.80
C ARG A 150 15.44 -12.68 -21.28
N SER A 151 15.18 -13.65 -22.16
CA SER A 151 15.10 -13.42 -23.62
C SER A 151 13.99 -12.42 -23.98
N ALA A 152 12.78 -12.63 -23.48
CA ALA A 152 11.66 -11.72 -23.73
C ALA A 152 11.95 -10.28 -23.25
N ALA A 153 12.60 -10.13 -22.10
CA ALA A 153 13.02 -8.83 -21.57
C ALA A 153 14.07 -8.16 -22.49
N ALA A 154 15.03 -8.92 -23.02
CA ALA A 154 16.03 -8.41 -23.95
C ALA A 154 15.39 -7.94 -25.27
N HIS A 155 14.48 -8.73 -25.85
CA HIS A 155 13.74 -8.33 -27.05
C HIS A 155 12.89 -7.06 -26.83
N LYS A 156 12.26 -6.94 -25.65
CA LYS A 156 11.53 -5.72 -25.29
C LYS A 156 12.46 -4.51 -25.17
N ALA A 157 13.63 -4.68 -24.56
CA ALA A 157 14.62 -3.62 -24.43
C ALA A 157 15.15 -3.16 -25.81
N ALA A 158 15.44 -4.10 -26.71
CA ALA A 158 15.86 -3.81 -28.08
C ALA A 158 14.80 -3.00 -28.83
N ARG A 159 13.53 -3.45 -28.81
CA ARG A 159 12.40 -2.70 -29.40
C ARG A 159 12.26 -1.29 -28.83
N THR A 160 12.44 -1.15 -27.51
CA THR A 160 12.34 0.16 -26.83
C THR A 160 13.48 1.09 -27.26
N ARG A 161 14.71 0.57 -27.42
CA ARG A 161 15.85 1.34 -27.92
C ARG A 161 15.64 1.76 -29.37
N ALA A 162 15.19 0.85 -30.23
CA ALA A 162 14.89 1.15 -31.64
C ALA A 162 13.87 2.27 -31.77
N ARG A 163 12.74 2.19 -31.04
CA ARG A 163 11.68 3.22 -31.06
C ARG A 163 12.16 4.59 -30.60
N LYS A 164 13.13 4.65 -29.68
CA LYS A 164 13.74 5.92 -29.22
C LYS A 164 14.77 6.51 -30.19
N ARG A 165 15.28 5.72 -31.14
CA ARG A 165 16.21 6.21 -32.17
C ARG A 165 15.46 6.71 -33.42
N SER A 166 14.25 6.19 -33.65
CA SER A 166 13.42 6.52 -34.81
C SER A 166 12.44 7.68 -34.59
N GLY A 167 12.44 8.29 -33.40
CA GLY A 167 11.59 9.44 -33.07
C GLY A 167 12.33 10.37 -32.15
#